data_AF-A0A3D2L724-F1
#
_entry.id   AF-A0A3D2L724-F1
#
_cell.length_a   1.000
_cell.length_b   1.000
_cell.length_c   1.000
_cell.angle_alpha   90.00
_cell.angle_beta   90.00
_cell.angle_gamma   90.00
#
_symmetry.space_group_name_H-M   'P 1'
#
loop_
_entity.id
_entity.type
_entity.pdbx_description
1 polymer ?
#
loop_
_entity_poly.entity_id
_entity_poly.type
_entity_poly.pdbx_seq_one_letter_code
_entity_poly.pdbx_strand_id
1 'polypeptide(L)'
;EIIASESAAVAAYGASSARVENSLIKGNQDDGLYTEDTARIISRETTLQDNSPFGARASGESVILICGGEVSGNAEDYGEEDAGRVYRNEVDMCLPG
;
A
#
# COMPACT_ATOMS: atom_id res chain seq x y z
N GLU A 1 4.74 -13.52 2.45
CA GLU A 1 4.60 -13.15 1.03
C GLU A 1 3.14 -13.30 0.63
N ILE A 2 2.63 -12.46 -0.26
CA ILE A 2 1.31 -12.58 -0.89
C ILE A 2 1.51 -12.38 -2.39
N ILE A 3 1.19 -13.41 -3.18
CA ILE A 3 1.55 -13.47 -4.60
C ILE A 3 0.34 -13.90 -5.42
N ALA A 4 0.12 -13.25 -6.57
CA ALA A 4 -0.86 -13.64 -7.58
C ALA A 4 -2.30 -13.77 -7.07
N SER A 5 -2.71 -12.91 -6.12
CA SER A 5 -4.11 -12.76 -5.72
C SER A 5 -4.94 -12.19 -6.88
N GLU A 6 -6.20 -12.59 -6.97
CA GLU A 6 -7.19 -11.99 -7.90
C GLU A 6 -7.73 -10.64 -7.39
N SER A 7 -7.36 -10.23 -6.17
CA SER A 7 -7.74 -8.96 -5.55
C SER A 7 -6.52 -8.35 -4.84
N ALA A 8 -6.72 -7.23 -4.16
CA ALA A 8 -5.64 -6.54 -3.48
C ALA A 8 -5.01 -7.44 -2.42
N ALA A 9 -3.68 -7.39 -2.26
CA ALA A 9 -3.02 -8.28 -1.31
C ALA A 9 -3.38 -7.93 0.15
N VAL A 10 -3.43 -6.63 0.46
CA VAL A 10 -3.94 -6.12 1.74
C VAL A 10 -4.84 -4.92 1.46
N ALA A 11 -6.11 -5.03 1.85
CA ALA A 11 -7.09 -3.96 1.75
C ALA A 11 -7.62 -3.57 3.14
N ALA A 12 -7.76 -2.27 3.40
CA ALA A 12 -8.36 -1.73 4.62
C ALA A 12 -9.45 -0.70 4.28
N TYR A 13 -10.61 -0.83 4.92
CA TYR A 13 -11.81 -0.02 4.69
C TYR A 13 -12.30 0.66 5.97
N GLY A 14 -13.16 1.67 5.86
CA GLY A 14 -13.74 2.37 7.01
C GLY A 14 -12.68 3.03 7.89
N ALA A 15 -12.69 2.73 9.19
CA ALA A 15 -11.72 3.23 10.16
C ALA A 15 -10.68 2.15 10.56
N SER A 16 -10.48 1.14 9.71
CA SER A 16 -9.56 0.03 10.02
C SER A 16 -8.10 0.40 9.76
N SER A 17 -7.20 -0.37 10.37
CA SER A 17 -5.76 -0.21 10.17
C SER A 17 -5.05 -1.54 9.99
N ALA A 18 -4.03 -1.59 9.13
CA ALA A 18 -3.17 -2.75 8.98
C ALA A 18 -1.68 -2.37 8.97
N ARG A 19 -0.84 -3.32 9.38
CA ARG A 19 0.62 -3.25 9.30
C ARG A 19 1.14 -4.40 8.45
N VAL A 20 2.01 -4.08 7.50
CA VAL A 20 2.73 -5.05 6.67
C VAL A 20 4.21 -4.79 6.86
N GLU A 21 4.96 -5.80 7.30
CA GLU A 21 6.37 -5.65 7.64
C GLU A 21 7.19 -6.79 6.99
N ASN A 22 8.36 -6.47 6.43
CA ASN A 22 9.33 -7.44 5.91
C ASN A 22 8.72 -8.48 4.94
N SER A 23 7.93 -8.02 3.99
CA SER A 23 7.11 -8.87 3.12
C SER A 23 7.39 -8.67 1.64
N LEU A 24 7.03 -9.66 0.82
CA LEU A 24 6.91 -9.55 -0.63
C LEU A 24 5.43 -9.59 -1.02
N ILE A 25 4.98 -8.58 -1.75
CA ILE A 25 3.64 -8.48 -2.35
C ILE A 25 3.82 -8.34 -3.86
N LYS A 26 3.49 -9.41 -4.60
CA LYS A 26 3.86 -9.49 -6.02
C LYS A 26 2.77 -10.02 -6.93
N GLY A 27 2.63 -9.40 -8.11
CA GLY A 27 1.85 -10.00 -9.21
C GLY A 27 0.35 -10.09 -8.93
N ASN A 28 -0.18 -9.29 -8.00
CA ASN A 28 -1.62 -9.29 -7.72
C ASN A 28 -2.36 -8.60 -8.86
N GLN A 29 -3.52 -9.14 -9.23
CA GLN A 29 -4.36 -8.65 -10.34
C GLN A 29 -5.21 -7.43 -9.96
N ASP A 30 -5.09 -7.00 -8.71
CA ASP A 30 -5.55 -5.71 -8.20
C ASP A 30 -4.39 -5.10 -7.37
N ASP A 31 -4.67 -4.03 -6.62
CA ASP A 31 -3.65 -3.26 -5.92
C ASP A 31 -2.77 -4.08 -4.95
N GLY A 32 -1.47 -3.80 -4.88
CA GLY A 32 -0.63 -4.41 -3.84
C GLY A 32 -1.13 -4.06 -2.44
N LEU A 33 -1.36 -2.77 -2.18
CA LEU A 33 -1.98 -2.26 -0.95
C LEU A 33 -3.13 -1.32 -1.32
N TYR A 34 -4.28 -1.48 -0.67
CA TYR A 34 -5.45 -0.61 -0.91
C TYR A 34 -6.04 -0.06 0.39
N THR A 35 -6.37 1.24 0.39
CA THR A 35 -7.15 1.87 1.46
C THR A 35 -8.31 2.71 0.94
N GLU A 36 -9.40 2.72 1.69
CA GLU A 36 -10.61 3.52 1.42
C GLU A 36 -11.19 4.13 2.71
N ASP A 37 -12.09 5.10 2.56
CA ASP A 37 -12.71 5.89 3.63
C ASP A 37 -11.66 6.61 4.48
N THR A 38 -11.44 6.19 5.73
CA THR A 38 -10.48 6.78 6.68
C THR A 38 -9.40 5.77 7.08
N ALA A 39 -9.27 4.69 6.32
CA ALA A 39 -8.42 3.57 6.69
C ALA A 39 -6.93 3.91 6.61
N ARG A 40 -6.11 3.10 7.27
CA ARG A 40 -4.65 3.29 7.27
C ARG A 40 -3.87 2.00 7.07
N ILE A 41 -2.93 2.01 6.14
CA ILE A 41 -1.92 0.95 6.03
C ILE A 41 -0.54 1.55 6.30
N ILE A 42 0.26 0.84 7.11
CA ILE A 42 1.69 1.13 7.28
C ILE A 42 2.46 -0.09 6.77
N SER A 43 3.24 0.13 5.71
CA SER A 43 4.14 -0.84 5.10
C SER A 43 5.58 -0.52 5.51
N ARG A 44 6.32 -1.49 6.04
CA ARG A 44 7.73 -1.35 6.42
C ARG A 44 8.58 -2.42 5.75
N GLU A 45 9.68 -2.00 5.13
CA GLU A 45 10.66 -2.90 4.49
C GLU A 45 10.00 -3.99 3.63
N THR A 46 9.00 -3.60 2.85
CA THR A 46 8.18 -4.50 2.03
C THR A 46 8.42 -4.20 0.55
N THR A 47 8.52 -5.25 -0.26
CA THR A 47 8.62 -5.14 -1.72
C THR A 47 7.23 -5.25 -2.35
N LEU A 48 6.80 -4.20 -3.05
CA LEU A 48 5.57 -4.14 -3.84
C LEU A 48 5.95 -4.23 -5.32
N GLN A 49 5.76 -5.39 -5.95
CA GLN A 49 6.30 -5.66 -7.28
C GLN A 49 5.28 -6.21 -8.28
N ASP A 50 5.28 -5.74 -9.52
CA ASP A 50 4.47 -6.31 -10.61
C ASP A 50 2.94 -6.39 -10.30
N ASN A 51 2.41 -5.56 -9.40
CA ASN A 51 0.98 -5.50 -9.11
C ASN A 51 0.27 -4.59 -10.11
N SER A 52 -1.02 -4.83 -10.34
CA SER A 52 -1.84 -4.06 -11.27
C SER A 52 -3.25 -3.94 -10.71
N PRO A 53 -3.88 -2.76 -10.66
CA PRO A 53 -3.42 -1.54 -11.32
C PRO A 53 -2.33 -0.78 -10.55
N PHE A 54 -2.29 -0.83 -9.21
CA PHE A 54 -1.29 -0.08 -8.43
C PHE A 54 -0.42 -0.94 -7.51
N GLY A 55 0.79 -0.49 -7.23
CA GLY A 55 1.59 -0.99 -6.11
C GLY A 55 0.91 -0.66 -4.77
N ALA A 56 0.50 0.59 -4.60
CA ALA A 56 -0.33 1.03 -3.49
C ALA A 56 -1.32 2.13 -3.93
N ARG A 57 -2.59 2.02 -3.54
CA ARG A 57 -3.62 3.03 -3.83
C ARG A 57 -4.42 3.43 -2.61
N ALA A 58 -4.61 4.74 -2.42
CA ALA A 58 -5.44 5.32 -1.37
C ALA A 58 -6.59 6.14 -1.97
N SER A 59 -7.81 5.90 -1.49
CA SER A 59 -9.03 6.62 -1.87
C SER A 59 -9.77 7.18 -0.65
N GLY A 60 -10.71 8.12 -0.84
CA GLY A 60 -11.41 8.80 0.24
C GLY A 60 -10.53 9.77 1.02
N GLU A 61 -10.46 9.64 2.35
CA GLU A 61 -9.55 10.35 3.26
C GLU A 61 -8.46 9.42 3.84
N SER A 62 -8.24 8.27 3.18
CA SER A 62 -7.38 7.21 3.69
C SER A 62 -5.90 7.46 3.42
N VAL A 63 -5.03 6.71 4.12
CA VAL A 63 -3.59 6.92 4.05
C VAL A 63 -2.82 5.60 3.99
N ILE A 64 -1.87 5.51 3.05
CA ILE A 64 -0.84 4.47 3.03
C ILE A 64 0.51 5.11 3.31
N LEU A 65 1.26 4.55 4.27
CA LEU A 65 2.67 4.88 4.50
C LEU A 65 3.55 3.73 4.03
N ILE A 66 4.58 4.04 3.24
CA ILE A 66 5.58 3.07 2.80
C ILE A 66 6.96 3.51 3.30
N CYS A 67 7.46 2.78 4.29
CA CYS A 67 8.69 3.06 5.02
C CYS A 67 9.76 2.01 4.70
N GLY A 68 10.73 2.33 3.82
CA GLY A 68 11.70 1.35 3.34
C GLY A 68 11.13 0.35 2.32
N GLY A 69 11.91 -0.66 1.93
CA GLY A 69 11.54 -1.62 0.88
C GLY A 69 11.62 -1.07 -0.56
N GLU A 70 11.09 -1.83 -1.52
CA GLU A 70 11.12 -1.52 -2.96
C GLU A 70 9.70 -1.44 -3.53
N VAL A 71 9.45 -0.48 -4.42
CA VAL A 71 8.22 -0.39 -5.21
C VAL A 71 8.66 -0.30 -6.66
N SER A 72 8.39 -1.34 -7.45
CA SER A 72 8.89 -1.42 -8.83
C SER A 72 8.07 -2.38 -9.70
N GLY A 73 8.01 -2.14 -11.00
CA GLY A 73 7.37 -3.06 -11.97
C GLY A 73 5.84 -3.14 -11.88
N ASN A 74 5.21 -2.45 -10.93
CA ASN A 74 3.75 -2.30 -10.89
C ASN A 74 3.27 -1.54 -12.14
N ALA A 75 2.02 -1.75 -12.54
CA ALA A 75 1.46 -1.01 -13.67
C ALA A 75 1.51 0.50 -13.43
N GLU A 76 1.17 0.93 -12.21
CA GLU A 76 1.52 2.21 -11.62
C GLU A 76 2.02 1.98 -10.19
N ASP A 77 3.03 2.71 -9.73
CA ASP A 77 3.54 2.49 -8.36
C ASP A 77 2.57 2.98 -7.30
N TYR A 78 1.93 4.14 -7.53
CA TYR A 78 1.03 4.79 -6.58
C TYR A 78 -0.24 5.33 -7.24
N GLY A 79 -1.37 5.18 -6.56
CA GLY A 79 -2.65 5.77 -6.92
C GLY A 79 -3.21 6.61 -5.77
N GLU A 80 -3.70 7.80 -6.08
CA GLU A 80 -4.35 8.70 -5.12
C GLU A 80 -5.67 9.19 -5.70
N GLU A 81 -6.76 8.95 -4.98
CA GLU A 81 -8.11 9.38 -5.34
C GLU A 81 -8.71 10.20 -4.19
N ASP A 82 -9.50 11.23 -4.56
CA ASP A 82 -10.05 12.21 -3.62
C ASP A 82 -8.97 12.84 -2.71
N ALA A 83 -9.09 12.68 -1.39
CA ALA A 83 -8.13 13.15 -0.40
C ALA A 83 -7.17 12.02 0.05
N GLY A 84 -7.24 10.84 -0.56
CA GLY A 84 -6.40 9.69 -0.24
C GLY A 84 -4.94 9.98 -0.59
N ARG A 85 -4.01 9.55 0.27
CA ARG A 85 -2.58 9.83 0.09
C ARG A 85 -1.70 8.61 0.32
N VAL A 86 -0.70 8.45 -0.54
CA VAL A 86 0.36 7.47 -0.41
C VAL A 86 1.67 8.19 -0.11
N TYR A 87 2.17 8.05 1.10
CA TYR A 87 3.43 8.66 1.55
C TYR A 87 4.58 7.66 1.44
N ARG A 88 5.64 8.05 0.74
CA ARG A 88 6.84 7.24 0.59
C ARG A 88 8.02 7.88 1.31
N ASN A 89 8.61 7.14 2.26
CA ASN A 89 9.81 7.54 3.01
C ASN A 89 9.71 8.93 3.68
N GLU A 90 8.50 9.34 4.07
CA GLU A 90 8.34 10.52 4.91
C GLU A 90 8.87 10.21 6.31
N VAL A 91 10.09 10.69 6.57
CA VAL A 91 10.93 10.27 7.70
C VAL A 91 10.18 10.39 9.03
N ASP A 92 9.54 11.53 9.28
CA ASP A 92 8.80 11.79 10.52
C ASP A 92 7.61 10.84 10.71
N MET A 93 6.97 10.44 9.60
CA MET A 93 5.83 9.53 9.60
C MET A 93 6.26 8.06 9.73
N CYS A 94 7.50 7.76 9.34
CA CYS A 94 8.09 6.43 9.37
C CYS A 94 8.82 6.11 10.67
N LEU A 95 8.89 7.03 11.63
CA LEU A 95 9.43 6.73 12.96
C LEU A 95 8.52 5.70 13.68
N PRO A 96 9.09 4.72 14.38
CA PRO A 96 8.31 3.90 15.31
C PRO A 96 7.81 4.81 16.44
N GLY A 97 6.48 4.87 16.61
CA GLY A 97 5.84 5.44 17.79
C GLY A 97 5.93 4.51 19.00
#